data_AF-A0A7S2GFV4-F1
#
_entry.id   AF-A0A7S2GFV4-F1
#
_cell.length_a   1.000
_cell.length_b   1.000
_cell.length_c   1.000
_cell.angle_alpha   90.00
_cell.angle_beta   90.00
_cell.angle_gamma   90.00
#
_symmetry.space_group_name_H-M   'P 1'
#
loop_
_entity.id
_entity.type
_entity.pdbx_description
1 polymer ?
#
loop_
_entity_poly.entity_id
_entity_poly.type
_entity_poly.pdbx_seq_one_letter_code
_entity_poly.pdbx_strand_id
1 'polypeptide(L)'
;MKDLAEQVFDHEAYKQVLSMIPGRFVDHMPDMYLDPLMSMLAKTEPLQLEIIAARGLRDADWFGKSDPYVHVKLKGKSELCAKTHHVNGSLEPVWDFVTPVHNYEEGDDLEFEVYDKNLGMKDDFLGRASLEGSRFHKWGWEGELQLSDTGHKGESFIRIRASWRQKGKPKKA
;
A
#
# COMPACT_ATOMS: atom_id res chain seq x y z
N MET A 1 11.77 -23.82 -17.41
CA MET A 1 11.42 -23.40 -16.03
C MET A 1 11.20 -21.89 -15.89
N LYS A 2 11.81 -21.02 -16.70
CA LYS A 2 11.45 -19.58 -16.76
C LYS A 2 9.94 -19.35 -16.98
N ASP A 3 9.31 -20.09 -17.90
CA ASP A 3 7.85 -20.05 -18.12
C ASP A 3 7.02 -20.44 -16.89
N LEU A 4 7.51 -21.36 -16.05
CA LEU A 4 6.79 -21.82 -14.85
C LEU A 4 6.87 -20.79 -13.74
N ALA A 5 7.99 -20.07 -13.64
CA ALA A 5 8.11 -18.94 -12.73
C ALA A 5 7.19 -17.79 -13.17
N GLU A 6 7.24 -17.37 -14.44
CA GLU A 6 6.37 -16.30 -14.95
C GLU A 6 4.87 -16.59 -14.79
N GLN A 7 4.45 -17.86 -14.79
CA GLN A 7 3.07 -18.27 -14.55
C GLN A 7 2.65 -18.32 -13.07
N VAL A 8 3.61 -18.41 -12.14
CA VAL A 8 3.35 -18.57 -10.69
C VAL A 8 3.55 -17.27 -9.93
N PHE A 9 4.40 -16.38 -10.42
CA PHE A 9 4.68 -15.09 -9.82
C PHE A 9 3.89 -13.97 -10.49
N ASP A 10 3.61 -12.91 -9.74
CA ASP A 10 3.24 -11.64 -10.37
C ASP A 10 4.40 -11.23 -11.30
N HIS A 11 4.09 -11.03 -12.58
CA HIS A 11 5.06 -10.75 -13.63
C HIS A 11 5.88 -9.49 -13.34
N GLU A 12 5.33 -8.55 -12.57
CA GLU A 12 6.07 -7.37 -12.12
C GLU A 12 7.03 -7.64 -10.96
N ALA A 13 6.68 -8.53 -10.03
CA ALA A 13 7.60 -8.96 -8.97
C ALA A 13 8.82 -9.71 -9.55
N TYR A 14 8.60 -10.52 -10.58
CA TYR A 14 9.68 -11.21 -11.30
C TYR A 14 10.65 -10.23 -11.97
N LYS A 15 10.11 -9.25 -12.71
CA LYS A 15 10.92 -8.20 -13.37
C LYS A 15 11.70 -7.35 -12.38
N GLN A 16 11.07 -6.97 -11.27
CA GLN A 16 11.70 -6.16 -10.24
C GLN A 16 12.93 -6.87 -9.66
N VAL A 17 12.84 -8.18 -9.37
CA VAL A 17 13.94 -8.98 -8.84
C VAL A 17 15.05 -9.15 -9.87
N LEU A 18 14.71 -9.43 -11.13
CA LEU A 18 15.71 -9.52 -12.20
C LEU A 18 16.46 -8.20 -12.39
N SER A 19 15.81 -7.06 -12.17
CA SER A 19 16.45 -5.74 -12.26
C SER A 19 17.47 -5.46 -11.15
N MET A 20 17.35 -6.15 -10.01
CA MET A 20 18.28 -6.01 -8.88
C MET A 20 19.58 -6.82 -9.07
N ILE A 21 19.60 -7.75 -10.03
CA ILE A 21 20.78 -8.59 -10.32
C ILE A 21 21.39 -8.11 -11.64
N PRO A 22 22.70 -7.79 -11.70
CA PRO A 22 23.31 -7.37 -12.96
C PRO A 22 23.16 -8.47 -14.01
N GLY A 23 22.62 -8.14 -15.19
CA GLY A 23 22.19 -9.12 -16.21
C GLY A 23 23.23 -10.20 -16.55
N ARG A 24 24.52 -9.85 -16.54
CA ARG A 24 25.64 -10.79 -16.75
C ARG A 24 25.64 -12.00 -15.78
N PHE A 25 25.10 -11.82 -14.58
CA PHE A 25 24.96 -12.87 -13.57
C PHE A 25 23.70 -13.71 -13.78
N VAL A 26 22.61 -13.11 -14.27
CA VAL A 26 21.35 -13.79 -14.56
C VAL A 26 21.53 -14.78 -15.71
N ASP A 27 22.25 -14.38 -16.76
CA ASP A 27 22.42 -15.18 -17.98
C ASP A 27 23.22 -16.48 -17.76
N HIS A 28 24.02 -16.53 -16.68
CA HIS A 28 24.89 -17.67 -16.35
C HIS A 28 24.52 -18.33 -15.01
N MET A 29 23.43 -17.91 -14.37
CA MET A 29 23.01 -18.49 -13.09
C MET A 29 22.43 -19.88 -13.33
N PRO A 30 22.99 -20.95 -12.73
CA PRO A 30 22.36 -22.26 -12.79
C PRO A 30 20.97 -22.22 -12.16
N ASP A 31 20.00 -22.90 -12.78
CA ASP A 31 18.59 -22.98 -12.31
C ASP A 31 18.49 -23.36 -10.81
N MET A 32 19.45 -24.15 -10.30
CA MET A 32 19.56 -24.56 -8.90
C MET A 32 19.63 -23.39 -7.88
N TYR A 33 20.09 -22.21 -8.28
CA TYR A 33 20.10 -21.01 -7.43
C TYR A 33 18.88 -20.11 -7.64
N LEU A 34 18.27 -20.17 -8.82
CA LEU A 34 17.03 -19.47 -9.11
C LEU A 34 15.88 -20.08 -8.33
N ASP A 35 15.77 -21.40 -8.25
CA ASP A 35 14.62 -22.05 -7.59
C ASP A 35 14.46 -21.69 -6.10
N PRO A 36 15.52 -21.65 -5.25
CA PRO A 36 15.41 -21.19 -3.87
C PRO A 36 15.08 -19.70 -3.75
N LEU A 37 15.67 -18.85 -4.60
CA LEU A 37 15.38 -17.40 -4.61
C LEU A 37 13.92 -17.16 -5.04
N MET A 38 13.47 -17.84 -6.08
CA MET A 38 12.11 -17.79 -6.58
C MET A 38 11.14 -18.36 -5.53
N SER A 39 11.46 -19.48 -4.89
CA SER A 39 10.65 -20.06 -3.81
C SER A 39 10.55 -19.14 -2.57
N MET A 40 11.62 -18.43 -2.24
CA MET A 40 11.64 -17.41 -1.20
C MET A 40 10.73 -16.22 -1.57
N LEU A 41 10.81 -15.74 -2.81
CA LEU A 41 9.94 -14.69 -3.35
C LEU A 41 8.48 -15.14 -3.50
N ALA A 42 8.23 -16.46 -3.61
CA ALA A 42 6.88 -17.03 -3.77
C ALA A 42 6.17 -17.17 -2.43
N LYS A 43 6.96 -17.21 -1.35
CA LYS A 43 6.49 -17.37 0.02
C LYS A 43 5.99 -16.07 0.61
N THR A 44 6.32 -14.91 0.04
CA THR A 44 5.76 -13.63 0.47
C THR A 44 4.41 -13.43 -0.23
N GLU A 45 3.32 -13.90 0.37
CA GLU A 45 2.00 -13.42 -0.02
C GLU A 45 1.98 -11.91 0.24
N PRO A 46 1.86 -11.06 -0.79
CA PRO A 46 1.96 -9.63 -0.56
C PRO A 46 0.79 -9.20 0.31
N LEU A 47 1.09 -8.43 1.36
CA LEU A 47 0.09 -7.76 2.16
C LEU A 47 -0.80 -6.93 1.23
N GLN A 48 -2.09 -7.20 1.23
CA GLN A 48 -3.09 -6.46 0.48
C GLN A 48 -3.71 -5.40 1.39
N LEU A 49 -3.58 -4.15 0.97
CA LEU A 49 -4.10 -2.99 1.68
C LEU A 49 -5.24 -2.37 0.88
N GLU A 50 -6.31 -2.04 1.57
CA GLU A 50 -7.45 -1.30 1.04
C GLU A 50 -7.63 -0.01 1.82
N ILE A 51 -7.62 1.11 1.10
CA ILE A 51 -7.91 2.44 1.60
C ILE A 51 -9.37 2.72 1.29
N ILE A 52 -10.23 2.62 2.31
CA ILE A 52 -11.68 2.59 2.13
C ILE A 52 -12.23 4.02 2.07
N ALA A 53 -12.09 4.76 3.17
CA ALA A 53 -12.71 6.08 3.31
C ALA A 53 -12.01 6.94 4.37
N ALA A 54 -12.35 8.22 4.44
CA ALA A 54 -12.07 9.08 5.58
C ALA A 54 -13.32 9.86 5.99
N ARG A 55 -13.31 10.41 7.21
CA ARG A 55 -14.38 11.28 7.71
C ARG A 55 -13.84 12.40 8.58
N GLY A 56 -14.56 13.51 8.60
CA GLY A 56 -14.25 14.67 9.44
C GLY A 56 -12.99 15.42 9.03
N LEU A 57 -12.56 15.35 7.77
CA LEU A 57 -11.41 16.11 7.29
C LEU A 57 -11.68 17.62 7.41
N ARG A 58 -10.63 18.43 7.64
CA ARG A 58 -10.78 19.89 7.56
C ARG A 58 -10.95 20.32 6.12
N ASP A 59 -11.67 21.41 5.93
CA ASP A 59 -11.67 22.14 4.67
C ASP A 59 -10.38 22.94 4.56
N ALA A 60 -9.57 22.69 3.53
CA ALA A 60 -8.36 23.46 3.25
C ALA A 60 -8.54 24.46 2.10
N ASP A 61 -9.62 24.35 1.33
CA ASP A 61 -9.84 25.19 0.15
C ASP A 61 -10.55 26.50 0.48
N TRP A 62 -10.17 27.56 -0.23
CA TRP A 62 -10.85 28.86 -0.11
C TRP A 62 -12.15 28.89 -0.93
N PHE A 63 -12.18 28.15 -2.06
CA PHE A 63 -13.31 28.09 -2.99
C PHE A 63 -13.66 26.64 -3.30
N GLY A 64 -14.37 25.99 -2.39
CA GLY A 64 -14.75 24.59 -2.54
C GLY A 64 -14.66 23.86 -1.22
N LYS A 65 -14.62 22.53 -1.31
CA LYS A 65 -14.18 21.65 -0.23
C LYS A 65 -12.93 20.96 -0.76
N SER A 66 -12.09 20.49 0.16
CA SER A 66 -10.92 19.67 -0.16
C SER A 66 -11.18 18.54 -1.17
N ASP A 67 -10.17 18.27 -1.98
CA ASP A 67 -10.02 17.18 -2.96
C ASP A 67 -9.05 16.08 -2.43
N PRO A 68 -9.41 15.32 -1.39
CA PRO A 68 -8.45 14.50 -0.65
C PRO A 68 -7.97 13.23 -1.36
N TYR A 69 -6.70 12.88 -1.15
CA TYR A 69 -6.06 11.61 -1.52
C TYR A 69 -5.11 11.11 -0.43
N VAL A 70 -4.65 9.86 -0.53
CA VAL A 70 -3.79 9.21 0.47
C VAL A 70 -2.46 8.76 -0.13
N HIS A 71 -1.37 9.06 0.57
CA HIS A 71 -0.06 8.43 0.41
C HIS A 71 0.10 7.30 1.45
N VAL A 72 0.55 6.14 0.99
CA VAL A 72 0.82 4.97 1.83
C VAL A 72 2.32 4.71 1.87
N LYS A 73 2.88 4.54 3.06
CA LYS A 73 4.30 4.24 3.29
C LYS A 73 4.46 3.13 4.32
N LEU A 74 5.61 2.45 4.28
CA LEU A 74 6.12 1.69 5.43
C LEU A 74 6.89 2.65 6.32
N LYS A 75 6.54 2.71 7.60
CA LYS A 75 7.12 3.68 8.54
C LYS A 75 8.63 3.47 8.64
N GLY A 76 9.40 4.54 8.49
CA GLY A 76 10.87 4.49 8.51
C GLY A 76 11.51 4.10 7.17
N LYS A 77 10.73 3.75 6.14
CA LYS A 77 11.20 3.56 4.76
C LYS A 77 10.86 4.81 3.94
N SER A 78 11.77 5.25 3.07
CA SER A 78 11.59 6.47 2.26
C SER A 78 10.70 6.26 1.04
N GLU A 79 10.47 5.01 0.64
CA GLU A 79 9.71 4.66 -0.55
C GLU A 79 8.20 4.77 -0.30
N LEU A 80 7.49 5.34 -1.27
CA LEU A 80 6.03 5.35 -1.29
C LEU A 80 5.54 3.99 -1.77
N CYS A 81 4.69 3.34 -0.98
CA CYS A 81 4.07 2.07 -1.36
C CYS A 81 2.98 2.29 -2.40
N ALA A 82 2.13 3.30 -2.19
CA ALA A 82 1.03 3.61 -3.09
C ALA A 82 0.50 5.04 -2.91
N LYS A 83 -0.25 5.49 -3.91
CA LYS A 83 -1.02 6.74 -3.91
C LYS A 83 -2.42 6.47 -4.45
N THR A 84 -3.45 6.91 -3.76
CA THR A 84 -4.84 6.81 -4.24
C THR A 84 -5.14 7.88 -5.30
N HIS A 85 -6.27 7.73 -6.00
CA HIS A 85 -6.87 8.88 -6.69
C HIS A 85 -7.38 9.91 -5.64
N HIS A 86 -7.61 11.15 -6.07
CA HIS A 86 -8.28 12.16 -5.26
C HIS A 86 -9.80 12.09 -5.46
N VAL A 87 -10.56 12.47 -4.44
CA VAL A 87 -12.01 12.58 -4.49
C VAL A 87 -12.39 14.05 -4.42
N ASN A 88 -13.13 14.57 -5.39
CA ASN A 88 -13.37 16.01 -5.47
C ASN A 88 -14.38 16.48 -4.41
N GLY A 89 -14.09 17.59 -3.76
CA GLY A 89 -15.06 18.36 -2.98
C GLY A 89 -15.65 17.63 -1.78
N SER A 90 -14.86 16.83 -1.05
CA SER A 90 -15.36 15.99 0.04
C SER A 90 -14.50 16.02 1.29
N LEU A 91 -15.16 16.23 2.44
CA LEU A 91 -14.56 16.06 3.77
C LEU A 91 -14.79 14.64 4.35
N GLU A 92 -15.53 13.82 3.60
CA GLU A 92 -15.84 12.42 3.90
C GLU A 92 -15.63 11.57 2.62
N PRO A 93 -14.39 11.53 2.08
CA PRO A 93 -14.13 10.83 0.83
C PRO A 93 -14.23 9.30 0.99
N VAL A 94 -14.65 8.64 -0.09
CA VAL A 94 -14.60 7.17 -0.25
C VAL A 94 -13.70 6.89 -1.45
N TRP A 95 -12.63 6.14 -1.24
CA TRP A 95 -11.66 5.78 -2.28
C TRP A 95 -11.82 4.33 -2.75
N ASP A 96 -12.18 3.39 -1.87
CA ASP A 96 -12.23 1.95 -2.17
C ASP A 96 -11.01 1.46 -2.98
N PHE A 97 -9.82 1.95 -2.60
CA PHE A 97 -8.59 1.74 -3.35
C PHE A 97 -7.81 0.56 -2.78
N VAL A 98 -7.61 -0.47 -3.60
CA VAL A 98 -6.90 -1.70 -3.22
C VAL A 98 -5.51 -1.73 -3.86
N THR A 99 -4.48 -2.02 -3.07
CA THR A 99 -3.08 -2.14 -3.53
C THR A 99 -2.32 -3.22 -2.77
N PRO A 100 -1.40 -3.95 -3.41
CA PRO A 100 -0.37 -4.69 -2.68
C PRO A 100 0.60 -3.72 -1.99
N VAL A 101 1.17 -4.14 -0.87
CA VAL A 101 2.28 -3.45 -0.19
C VAL A 101 3.56 -4.21 -0.49
N HIS A 102 4.39 -3.63 -1.36
CA HIS A 102 5.70 -4.19 -1.70
C HIS A 102 6.71 -3.91 -0.58
N ASN A 103 7.73 -4.76 -0.46
CA ASN A 103 8.82 -4.62 0.52
C ASN A 103 8.38 -4.61 2.00
N TYR A 104 7.17 -5.12 2.28
CA TYR A 104 6.69 -5.36 3.64
C TYR A 104 7.48 -6.49 4.29
N GLU A 105 7.99 -6.25 5.50
CA GLU A 105 8.55 -7.25 6.39
C GLU A 105 7.64 -7.43 7.60
N GLU A 106 7.60 -8.65 8.16
CA GLU A 106 6.75 -8.95 9.32
C GLU A 106 7.07 -8.00 10.47
N GLY A 107 6.05 -7.26 10.92
CA GLY A 107 6.19 -6.28 12.00
C GLY A 107 6.39 -4.85 11.53
N ASP A 108 6.57 -4.59 10.22
CA ASP A 108 6.58 -3.23 9.70
C ASP A 108 5.26 -2.51 10.01
N ASP A 109 5.36 -1.24 10.39
CA ASP A 109 4.22 -0.35 10.58
C ASP A 109 3.83 0.29 9.25
N LEU A 110 2.52 0.43 9.00
CA LEU A 110 1.99 1.21 7.89
C LEU A 110 1.74 2.66 8.32
N GLU A 111 2.07 3.61 7.47
CA GLU A 111 1.76 5.04 7.64
C GLU A 111 0.90 5.54 6.48
N PHE A 112 -0.14 6.28 6.83
CA PHE A 112 -1.11 6.88 5.91
C PHE A 112 -1.05 8.39 6.08
N GLU A 113 -0.76 9.11 5.00
CA GLU A 113 -0.77 10.58 4.98
C GLU A 113 -1.88 11.03 4.03
N VAL A 114 -2.79 11.85 4.54
CA VAL A 114 -3.91 12.41 3.76
C VAL A 114 -3.53 13.81 3.30
N TYR A 115 -3.76 14.09 2.03
CA TYR A 115 -3.45 15.37 1.38
C TYR A 115 -4.64 15.90 0.61
N ASP A 116 -4.72 17.21 0.49
CA ASP A 116 -5.64 17.92 -0.39
C ASP A 116 -4.97 18.23 -1.73
N LYS A 117 -5.64 17.92 -2.85
CA LYS A 117 -5.11 18.17 -4.18
C LYS A 117 -5.32 19.63 -4.59
N ASN A 118 -4.23 20.40 -4.65
CA ASN A 118 -4.25 21.77 -5.15
C ASN A 118 -3.75 21.84 -6.62
N LEU A 119 -4.45 22.58 -7.47
CA LEU A 119 -4.03 22.82 -8.86
C LEU A 119 -2.84 23.80 -8.91
N GLY A 120 -1.66 23.30 -9.29
CA GLY A 120 -0.48 24.15 -9.56
C GLY A 120 0.24 24.71 -8.33
N MET A 121 -0.20 24.34 -7.12
CA MET A 121 0.44 24.68 -5.85
C MET A 121 0.85 23.40 -5.10
N LYS A 122 1.51 23.57 -3.96
CA LYS A 122 1.80 22.46 -3.05
C LYS A 122 0.47 21.95 -2.47
N ASP A 123 0.29 20.64 -2.49
CA ASP A 123 -0.86 19.96 -1.89
C ASP A 123 -0.83 20.14 -0.35
N ASP A 124 -1.99 20.42 0.23
CA ASP A 124 -2.10 20.68 1.69
C ASP A 124 -2.16 19.38 2.48
N PHE A 125 -1.45 19.34 3.59
CA PHE A 125 -1.49 18.17 4.48
C PHE A 125 -2.73 18.21 5.37
N LEU A 126 -3.52 17.13 5.36
CA LEU A 126 -4.79 17.00 6.08
C LEU A 126 -4.69 16.10 7.33
N GLY A 127 -3.56 15.41 7.51
CA GLY A 127 -3.26 14.60 8.69
C GLY A 127 -2.64 13.26 8.34
N ARG A 128 -2.25 12.50 9.37
CA ARG A 128 -1.69 11.16 9.22
C ARG A 128 -2.18 10.17 10.26
N ALA A 129 -2.08 8.89 9.96
CA ALA A 129 -2.30 7.81 10.91
C ALA A 129 -1.26 6.70 10.69
N SER A 130 -1.02 5.89 11.73
CA SER A 130 -0.19 4.69 11.62
C SER A 130 -0.95 3.46 12.09
N LEU A 131 -0.77 2.34 11.39
CA LEU A 131 -1.20 1.01 11.83
C LEU A 131 0.05 0.20 12.20
N GLU A 132 0.17 -0.13 13.48
CA GLU A 132 1.28 -0.96 13.97
C GLU A 132 1.25 -2.36 13.37
N GLY A 133 2.41 -2.87 12.96
CA GLY A 133 2.57 -4.22 12.39
C GLY A 133 2.00 -5.31 13.29
N SER A 134 2.19 -5.15 14.61
CA SER A 134 1.69 -6.04 15.66
C SER A 134 0.18 -6.29 15.58
N ARG A 135 -0.61 -5.33 15.06
CA ARG A 135 -2.08 -5.38 15.02
C ARG A 135 -2.65 -6.20 13.88
N PHE A 136 -1.90 -6.40 12.79
CA PHE A 136 -2.43 -7.06 11.59
C PHE A 136 -1.56 -8.21 11.06
N HIS A 137 -0.26 -8.29 11.41
CA HIS A 137 0.68 -9.24 10.79
C HIS A 137 0.20 -10.71 10.80
N LYS A 138 -0.58 -11.14 11.81
CA LYS A 138 -1.10 -12.53 11.88
C LYS A 138 -2.45 -12.75 11.21
N TRP A 139 -3.38 -11.79 11.32
CA TRP A 139 -4.80 -12.04 11.04
C TRP A 139 -5.42 -11.05 10.06
N GLY A 140 -4.63 -10.08 9.57
CA GLY A 140 -5.17 -8.87 8.97
C GLY A 140 -5.84 -7.98 10.02
N TRP A 141 -6.37 -6.86 9.56
CA TRP A 141 -7.05 -5.88 10.38
C TRP A 141 -7.97 -5.02 9.50
N GLU A 142 -9.13 -4.66 10.01
CA GLU A 142 -10.01 -3.65 9.39
C GLU A 142 -10.53 -2.73 10.49
N GLY A 143 -10.56 -1.43 10.20
CA GLY A 143 -11.14 -0.45 11.12
C GLY A 143 -10.76 0.98 10.79
N GLU A 144 -11.09 1.87 11.71
CA GLU A 144 -10.73 3.28 11.65
C GLU A 144 -9.46 3.58 12.46
N LEU A 145 -8.64 4.49 11.95
CA LEU A 145 -7.50 5.09 12.63
C LEU A 145 -7.76 6.59 12.73
N GLN A 146 -7.58 7.15 13.91
CA GLN A 146 -7.67 8.59 14.11
C GLN A 146 -6.48 9.28 13.46
N LEU A 147 -6.74 10.37 12.71
CA LEU A 147 -5.71 11.19 12.11
C LEU A 147 -5.13 12.15 13.17
N SER A 148 -3.81 12.27 13.20
CA SER A 148 -3.06 13.29 13.92
C SER A 148 -2.61 14.40 12.98
N ASP A 149 -2.11 15.50 13.56
CA ASP A 149 -1.50 16.61 12.81
C ASP A 149 -2.45 17.23 11.76
N THR A 150 -3.75 17.21 12.05
CA THR A 150 -4.81 17.54 11.08
C THR A 150 -4.93 19.04 10.80
N GLY A 151 -4.29 19.90 11.61
CA GLY A 151 -4.38 21.35 11.48
C GLY A 151 -5.72 21.95 11.91
N HIS A 152 -6.60 21.18 12.56
CA HIS A 152 -7.87 21.66 13.13
C HIS A 152 -8.18 20.99 14.47
N LYS A 153 -9.21 21.48 15.18
CA LYS A 153 -9.60 20.99 16.52
C LYS A 153 -10.61 19.84 16.50
N GLY A 154 -11.19 19.53 15.34
CA GLY A 154 -12.13 18.44 15.18
C GLY A 154 -11.41 17.09 15.09
N GLU A 155 -12.19 16.02 15.20
CA GLU A 155 -11.69 14.67 15.01
C GLU A 155 -11.83 14.26 13.55
N SER A 156 -10.80 13.59 13.02
CA SER A 156 -10.79 13.04 11.68
C SER A 156 -10.27 11.61 11.72
N PHE A 157 -10.79 10.75 10.84
CA PHE A 157 -10.46 9.33 10.82
C PHE A 157 -10.27 8.83 9.40
N ILE A 158 -9.41 7.82 9.23
CA ILE A 158 -9.26 7.05 8.00
C ILE A 158 -9.63 5.59 8.26
N ARG A 159 -10.44 5.00 7.38
CA ARG A 159 -10.83 3.58 7.43
C ARG A 159 -10.02 2.78 6.41
N ILE A 160 -9.36 1.72 6.87
CA ILE A 160 -8.54 0.85 6.02
C ILE A 160 -8.74 -0.61 6.37
N ARG A 161 -8.35 -1.49 5.44
CA ARG A 161 -8.26 -2.95 5.65
C ARG A 161 -6.91 -3.47 5.19
N ALA A 162 -6.18 -4.10 6.09
CA ALA A 162 -4.96 -4.87 5.81
C ALA A 162 -5.29 -6.36 5.84
N SER A 163 -4.96 -7.10 4.79
CA SER A 163 -5.27 -8.53 4.67
C SER A 163 -4.21 -9.25 3.88
N TRP A 164 -4.07 -10.56 4.08
CA TRP A 164 -3.17 -11.38 3.29
C TRP A 164 -3.91 -11.93 2.07
N ARG A 165 -3.33 -11.82 0.87
CA ARG A 165 -3.91 -12.40 -0.33
C ARG A 165 -4.07 -13.90 -0.08
N GLN A 166 -5.31 -14.39 0.00
CA GLN A 166 -5.53 -15.83 0.03
C GLN A 166 -5.37 -16.35 -1.39
N LYS A 167 -4.45 -17.29 -1.61
CA LYS A 167 -4.50 -18.14 -2.82
C LYS A 167 -5.91 -18.69 -2.90
N GLY A 168 -6.59 -18.38 -4.00
CA GLY A 168 -7.97 -18.80 -4.23
C GLY A 168 -8.08 -20.28 -3.90
N LYS A 169 -8.99 -20.63 -2.98
CA LYS A 169 -9.33 -22.04 -2.77
C LYS A 169 -9.57 -22.65 -4.16
N PRO A 170 -8.97 -23.80 -4.50
CA PRO A 170 -9.30 -24.46 -5.75
C PRO A 170 -10.81 -24.59 -5.79
N LYS A 171 -11.44 -24.05 -6.83
CA LYS A 171 -12.86 -24.29 -7.09
C LYS A 171 -12.99 -25.80 -7.11
N LYS A 172 -13.72 -26.37 -6.14
CA LYS A 172 -14.08 -27.79 -6.21
C LYS A 172 -14.81 -27.96 -7.54
N ALA A 173 -14.16 -28.70 -8.45
CA ALA A 173 -14.79 -29.19 -9.67
C ALA A 173 -15.92 -30.15 -9.32
#